data_AF-A0A2N2VLJ6-F1
#
_entry.id   AF-A0A2N2VLJ6-F1
#
_cell.length_a   1.000
_cell.length_b   1.000
_cell.length_c   1.000
_cell.angle_alpha   90.00
_cell.angle_beta   90.00
_cell.angle_gamma   90.00
#
_symmetry.space_group_name_H-M   'P 1'
#
loop_
_entity.id
_entity.type
_entity.pdbx_description
1 polymer ?
#
loop_
_entity_poly.entity_id
_entity_poly.type
_entity_poly.pdbx_seq_one_letter_code
_entity_poly.pdbx_strand_id
1 'polypeptide(L)'
;MKSTPSPITSKPPRLRVGLKDVGREAFSTAINEHLGKQRVSIMLDGSIIAFFKAKAGERGYQTLINQALHQAMAGEQIEATLRRVIREEFHSA
;
A
#
# COMPACT_ATOMS: atom_id res chain seq x y z
N MET A 1 18.75 -3.59 50.87
CA MET A 1 18.61 -4.73 49.93
C MET A 1 18.67 -4.15 48.52
N LYS A 2 19.73 -4.40 47.77
CA LYS A 2 19.94 -3.81 46.43
C LYS A 2 19.38 -4.79 45.38
N SER A 3 18.27 -4.45 44.74
CA SER A 3 17.70 -5.23 43.64
C SER A 3 18.40 -4.86 42.33
N THR A 4 19.24 -5.76 41.82
CA THR A 4 19.86 -5.66 40.49
C THR A 4 18.77 -5.90 39.42
N PRO A 5 18.58 -5.02 38.42
CA PRO A 5 17.65 -5.30 37.34
C PRO A 5 18.22 -6.36 36.39
N SER A 6 17.44 -7.40 36.11
CA SER A 6 17.79 -8.45 35.16
C SER A 6 17.96 -7.89 33.74
N PRO A 7 18.94 -8.37 32.94
CA PRO A 7 19.10 -7.92 31.58
C PRO A 7 17.94 -8.46 30.74
N ILE A 8 17.05 -7.58 30.28
CA ILE A 8 16.07 -7.89 29.25
C ILE A 8 16.85 -8.05 27.94
N THR A 9 17.47 -9.22 27.74
CA THR A 9 17.93 -9.65 26.42
C THR A 9 16.72 -10.24 25.70
N SER A 10 15.83 -9.36 25.24
CA SER A 10 14.81 -9.76 24.28
C SER A 10 15.51 -10.00 22.94
N LYS A 11 15.90 -11.25 22.68
CA LYS A 11 16.35 -11.70 21.38
C LYS A 11 15.39 -11.17 20.31
N PRO A 12 15.87 -10.52 19.23
CA PRO A 12 14.99 -9.93 18.24
C PRO A 12 14.09 -11.01 17.62
N PRO A 13 12.82 -10.70 17.32
CA PRO A 13 11.87 -11.66 16.77
C PRO A 13 12.42 -12.30 15.49
N ARG A 14 12.30 -13.62 15.39
CA ARG A 14 12.72 -14.38 14.20
C ARG A 14 11.71 -14.17 13.08
N LEU A 15 12.13 -13.51 12.01
CA LEU A 15 11.33 -13.35 10.79
C LEU A 15 11.46 -14.60 9.93
N ARG A 16 10.35 -15.12 9.41
CA ARG A 16 10.31 -16.35 8.63
C ARG A 16 9.51 -16.18 7.35
N VAL A 17 10.00 -16.80 6.29
CA VAL A 17 9.25 -16.98 5.03
C VAL A 17 9.19 -18.49 4.77
N GLY A 18 7.98 -19.06 4.78
CA GLY A 18 7.80 -20.50 4.86
C GLY A 18 8.40 -21.08 6.14
N LEU A 19 9.27 -22.09 6.01
CA LEU A 19 9.96 -22.75 7.12
C LEU A 19 11.39 -22.24 7.36
N LYS A 20 11.83 -21.19 6.63
CA LYS A 20 13.20 -20.64 6.74
C LYS A 20 13.22 -19.34 7.52
N ASP A 21 14.19 -19.22 8.44
CA ASP A 21 14.54 -17.96 9.10
C ASP A 21 15.21 -17.03 8.08
N VAL A 22 14.71 -15.79 7.97
CA VAL A 22 15.18 -14.80 6.99
C VAL A 22 15.44 -13.45 7.63
N GLY A 23 16.28 -12.64 6.97
CA GLY A 23 16.48 -11.23 7.34
C GLY A 23 15.26 -10.35 7.01
N ARG A 24 15.25 -9.14 7.57
CA ARG A 24 14.15 -8.17 7.42
C ARG A 24 13.85 -7.80 5.97
N GLU A 25 14.88 -7.69 5.13
CA GLU A 25 14.73 -7.37 3.70
C GLU A 25 14.02 -8.49 2.96
N ALA A 26 14.51 -9.73 3.06
CA ALA A 26 13.91 -10.90 2.44
C ALA A 26 12.45 -11.12 2.91
N PHE A 27 12.17 -10.89 4.19
CA PHE A 27 10.81 -10.91 4.72
C PHE A 27 9.92 -9.82 4.09
N SER A 28 10.42 -8.59 3.97
CA SER A 28 9.67 -7.49 3.34
C SER A 28 9.39 -7.73 1.87
N THR A 29 10.34 -8.29 1.12
CA THR A 29 10.18 -8.64 -0.30
C THR A 29 9.11 -9.72 -0.47
N ALA A 30 9.17 -10.80 0.32
CA ALA A 30 8.18 -11.86 0.26
C ALA A 30 6.75 -11.37 0.60
N ILE A 31 6.62 -10.45 1.57
CA ILE A 31 5.33 -9.82 1.88
C ILE A 31 4.83 -8.97 0.70
N ASN A 32 5.71 -8.19 0.09
CA ASN A 32 5.36 -7.32 -1.03
C ASN A 32 4.94 -8.14 -2.26
N GLU A 33 5.66 -9.21 -2.58
CA GLU A 33 5.29 -10.17 -3.63
C GLU A 33 3.94 -10.81 -3.35
N HIS A 34 3.70 -11.28 -2.12
CA HIS A 34 2.43 -11.90 -1.75
C HIS A 34 1.25 -10.93 -1.79
N LEU A 35 1.46 -9.67 -1.38
CA LEU A 35 0.42 -8.63 -1.37
C LEU A 35 0.29 -7.90 -2.72
N GLY A 36 1.11 -8.22 -3.72
CA GLY A 36 1.16 -7.51 -5.00
C GLY A 36 1.56 -6.04 -4.89
N LYS A 37 2.19 -5.62 -3.78
CA LYS A 37 2.56 -4.22 -3.53
C LYS A 37 3.98 -3.98 -3.99
N GLN A 38 4.15 -3.14 -5.02
CA GLN A 38 5.47 -2.75 -5.49
C GLN A 38 5.94 -1.45 -4.82
N ARG A 39 7.17 -1.44 -4.32
CA ARG A 39 7.81 -0.20 -3.85
C ARG A 39 8.27 0.60 -5.05
N VAL A 40 7.67 1.77 -5.24
CA VAL A 40 8.04 2.73 -6.29
C VAL A 40 8.53 4.04 -5.67
N SER A 41 9.53 4.65 -6.30
CA SER A 41 9.96 6.00 -5.96
C SER A 41 9.22 6.98 -6.87
N ILE A 42 8.29 7.73 -6.30
CA ILE A 42 7.51 8.75 -7.03
C ILE A 42 7.61 10.08 -6.29
N MET A 43 7.60 11.18 -7.05
CA MET A 43 7.44 12.51 -6.47
C MET A 43 5.95 12.83 -6.40
N LEU A 44 5.50 13.34 -5.26
CA LEU A 44 4.15 13.84 -5.04
C LEU A 44 4.26 15.28 -4.53
N ASP A 45 3.33 16.12 -4.97
CA ASP A 45 3.27 17.50 -4.51
C ASP A 45 3.07 17.56 -3.00
N GLY A 46 3.72 18.53 -2.36
CA GLY A 46 3.60 18.74 -0.92
C GLY A 46 2.15 18.98 -0.47
N SER A 47 1.34 19.62 -1.33
CA SER A 47 -0.10 19.85 -1.10
C SER A 47 -0.89 18.56 -1.03
N ILE A 48 -0.61 17.60 -1.92
CA ILE A 48 -1.24 16.27 -1.95
C ILE A 48 -0.87 15.51 -0.66
N ILE A 49 0.41 15.50 -0.29
CA ILE A 49 0.87 14.86 0.94
C ILE A 49 0.20 15.48 2.16
N ALA A 50 0.13 16.82 2.23
CA ALA A 50 -0.51 17.53 3.32
C ALA A 50 -2.01 17.20 3.43
N PHE A 51 -2.73 17.20 2.31
CA PHE A 51 -4.15 16.83 2.25
C PHE A 51 -4.39 15.42 2.77
N PHE A 52 -3.64 14.43 2.26
CA PHE A 52 -3.82 13.05 2.68
C PHE A 52 -3.33 12.81 4.11
N LYS A 53 -2.27 13.49 4.59
CA LYS A 53 -1.87 13.45 6.01
C LYS A 53 -2.98 13.96 6.92
N ALA A 54 -3.61 15.08 6.58
CA ALA A 54 -4.72 15.63 7.36
C ALA A 54 -5.94 14.69 7.38
N LYS A 55 -6.20 14.02 6.25
CA LYS A 55 -7.32 13.07 6.09
C LYS A 55 -7.08 11.71 6.75
N ALA A 56 -5.83 11.29 6.91
CA ALA A 56 -5.52 9.91 7.26
C ALA A 56 -5.73 9.59 8.75
N GLY A 57 -5.66 10.57 9.67
CA GLY A 57 -5.79 10.30 11.09
C GLY A 57 -4.80 9.20 11.53
N GLU A 58 -5.30 8.10 12.11
CA GLU A 58 -4.50 6.91 12.43
C GLU A 58 -4.21 5.97 11.24
N ARG A 59 -4.98 6.09 10.13
CA ARG A 59 -4.70 5.31 8.92
C ARG A 59 -3.45 5.89 8.25
N GLY A 60 -2.66 5.05 7.57
CA GLY A 60 -1.52 5.53 6.80
C GLY A 60 -1.98 6.37 5.60
N TYR A 61 -1.42 7.58 5.43
CA TYR A 61 -1.74 8.44 4.27
C TYR A 61 -1.45 7.76 2.93
N GLN A 62 -0.46 6.86 2.87
CA GLN A 62 -0.15 6.06 1.69
C GLN A 62 -1.31 5.13 1.29
N THR A 63 -2.04 4.57 2.26
CA THR A 63 -3.21 3.72 1.98
C THR A 63 -4.31 4.53 1.30
N LEU A 64 -4.55 5.77 1.74
CA LEU A 64 -5.55 6.65 1.14
C LEU A 64 -5.15 7.09 -0.28
N ILE A 65 -3.86 7.36 -0.51
CA ILE A 65 -3.35 7.68 -1.85
C ILE A 65 -3.58 6.49 -2.79
N ASN A 66 -3.20 5.28 -2.37
CA ASN A 66 -3.42 4.09 -3.19
C ASN A 66 -4.90 3.85 -3.46
N GLN A 67 -5.78 4.06 -2.47
CA GLN A 67 -7.22 3.96 -2.66
C GLN A 67 -7.75 4.98 -3.68
N ALA A 68 -7.27 6.22 -3.64
CA ALA A 68 -7.65 7.25 -4.61
C ALA A 68 -7.18 6.87 -6.03
N LEU A 69 -5.97 6.31 -6.17
CA LEU A 69 -5.47 5.81 -7.46
C LEU A 69 -6.33 4.64 -7.98
N HIS A 70 -6.73 3.70 -7.12
CA HIS A 70 -7.65 2.63 -7.52
C HIS A 70 -9.02 3.17 -7.98
N GLN A 71 -9.54 4.20 -7.31
CA GLN A 71 -10.79 4.84 -7.71
C GLN A 71 -10.66 5.56 -9.07
N ALA A 72 -9.55 6.25 -9.31
CA ALA A 72 -9.26 6.87 -10.60
C ALA A 72 -9.19 5.83 -11.73
N MET A 73 -8.47 4.72 -11.52
CA MET A 73 -8.41 3.61 -12.48
C MET A 73 -9.79 3.02 -12.79
N ALA A 74 -10.61 2.80 -11.76
CA ALA A 74 -11.97 2.30 -11.95
C ALA A 74 -12.84 3.30 -12.73
N GLY A 75 -12.71 4.60 -12.44
CA GLY A 75 -13.39 5.66 -13.16
C GLY A 75 -13.02 5.72 -14.64
N GLU A 76 -11.72 5.65 -14.96
CA GLU A 76 -11.24 5.63 -16.35
C GLU A 76 -11.76 4.41 -17.13
N GLN A 77 -11.79 3.23 -16.50
CA GLN A 77 -12.35 2.03 -17.12
C GLN A 77 -13.85 2.18 -17.39
N ILE A 78 -14.61 2.70 -16.42
CA ILE A 78 -16.06 2.94 -16.58
C ILE A 78 -16.30 3.96 -17.69
N GLU A 79 -15.54 5.05 -17.76
CA GLU A 79 -15.66 6.05 -18.82
C GLU A 79 -15.37 5.45 -20.21
N ALA A 80 -14.32 4.64 -20.33
CA ALA A 80 -13.97 3.97 -21.58
C ALA A 80 -15.07 2.99 -22.02
N THR A 81 -15.61 2.19 -21.08
CA THR A 81 -16.74 1.30 -21.33
C THR A 81 -17.99 2.08 -21.74
N LEU A 82 -18.29 3.18 -21.04
CA LEU A 82 -19.48 3.99 -21.32
C LEU A 82 -19.39 4.67 -22.70
N ARG A 83 -18.23 5.23 -23.07
CA ARG A 83 -17.99 5.79 -24.41
C ARG A 83 -18.14 4.73 -25.50
N ARG A 84 -17.71 3.50 -25.24
CA ARG A 84 -17.87 2.38 -26.17
C ARG A 84 -19.35 2.03 -26.35
N VAL A 85 -20.08 1.82 -25.25
CA VAL A 85 -21.51 1.47 -25.30
C VAL A 85 -22.31 2.58 -26.00
N ILE A 86 -22.10 3.86 -25.64
CA ILE A 86 -22.75 4.98 -26.34
C ILE A 86 -22.48 4.95 -27.84
N ARG A 87 -21.23 4.67 -28.26
CA ARG A 87 -20.89 4.58 -29.68
C ARG A 87 -21.60 3.40 -30.36
N GLU A 88 -21.64 2.24 -29.73
CA GLU A 88 -22.31 1.04 -30.25
C GLU A 88 -23.82 1.28 -30.44
N GLU A 89 -24.48 1.94 -29.50
CA GLU A 89 -25.91 2.29 -29.58
C GLU A 89 -26.21 3.33 -30.68
N PHE A 90 -25.30 4.29 -30.91
CA PHE A 90 -25.45 5.31 -31.96
C PHE A 90 -25.14 4.79 -33.38
N HIS A 91 -24.38 3.70 -33.53
CA HIS A 91 -24.07 3.10 -34.84
C HIS A 91 -25.03 1.95 -35.20
N SER A 92 -25.86 1.51 -34.26
CA SER A 92 -26.86 0.46 -34.46
C SER A 92 -28.27 1.02 -34.75
N ALA A 93 -28.41 2.35 -34.81
CA ALA A 93 -29.61 3.10 -35.21
C ALA A 93 -29.39 3.75 -36.58
#